data_AF-A0A537JES2-F1
#
_entry.id   AF-A0A537JES2-F1
#
_cell.length_a   1.000
_cell.length_b   1.000
_cell.length_c   1.000
_cell.angle_alpha   90.00
_cell.angle_beta   90.00
_cell.angle_gamma   90.00
#
_symmetry.space_group_name_H-M   'P 1'
#
loop_
_entity.id
_entity.type
_entity.pdbx_description
1 polymer ?
#
loop_
_entity_poly.entity_id
_entity_poly.type
_entity_poly.pdbx_seq_one_letter_code
_entity_poly.pdbx_strand_id
1 'polypeptide(L)'
;MSAAAPILIARRRPDLSPGVWTVAAAILLFMVVVPLAWILVASVHSDQDNRLTPANYVEAFTKSIYLQPIRNSLILAALSAAPTCRAAP
;
A
#
# COMPACT_ATOMS: atom_id res chain seq x y z
N MET A 1 -46.87 48.25 -5.96
CA MET A 1 -47.22 46.83 -5.71
C MET A 1 -45.91 46.05 -5.76
N SER A 2 -45.37 45.66 -4.59
CA SER A 2 -44.07 44.98 -4.47
C SER A 2 -44.32 43.51 -4.14
N ALA A 3 -43.92 42.59 -5.00
CA ALA A 3 -44.09 41.16 -4.80
C ALA A 3 -42.86 40.60 -4.06
N ALA A 4 -43.05 40.14 -2.83
CA ALA A 4 -42.02 39.45 -2.06
C ALA A 4 -41.81 38.04 -2.65
N ALA A 5 -40.59 37.77 -3.12
CA ALA A 5 -40.22 36.43 -3.60
C ALA A 5 -40.14 35.46 -2.40
N PRO A 6 -40.71 34.24 -2.51
CA PRO A 6 -40.62 33.26 -1.44
C PRO A 6 -39.18 32.75 -1.32
N ILE A 7 -38.58 32.93 -0.14
CA ILE A 7 -37.29 32.33 0.20
C ILE A 7 -37.51 30.83 0.39
N LEU A 8 -37.32 30.07 -0.68
CA LEU A 8 -37.42 28.62 -0.65
C LEU A 8 -36.14 28.08 0.02
N ILE A 9 -36.22 27.84 1.33
CA ILE A 9 -35.14 27.21 2.10
C ILE A 9 -35.03 25.75 1.63
N ALA A 10 -34.17 25.52 0.65
CA ALA A 10 -33.82 24.18 0.20
C ALA A 10 -33.07 23.45 1.33
N ARG A 11 -33.71 22.47 1.94
CA ARG A 11 -33.10 21.62 2.98
C ARG A 11 -32.00 20.77 2.33
N ARG A 12 -30.74 21.20 2.48
CA ARG A 12 -29.57 20.48 1.99
C ARG A 12 -29.49 19.13 2.72
N ARG A 13 -29.73 18.02 2.03
CA ARG A 13 -29.50 16.69 2.60
C ARG A 13 -27.99 16.52 2.81
N PRO A 14 -27.55 15.94 3.93
CA PRO A 14 -26.14 15.64 4.12
C PRO A 14 -25.70 14.66 3.04
N ASP A 15 -24.65 15.02 2.30
CA ASP A 15 -24.05 14.14 1.31
C ASP A 15 -23.19 13.12 2.04
N LEU A 16 -23.62 11.85 2.04
CA LEU A 16 -22.92 10.74 2.68
C LEU A 16 -21.78 10.18 1.82
N SER A 17 -21.71 10.55 0.54
CA SER A 17 -20.67 10.09 -0.40
C SER A 17 -19.24 10.22 0.13
N PRO A 18 -18.79 11.38 0.65
CA PRO A 18 -17.43 11.51 1.17
C PRO A 18 -17.14 10.58 2.37
N GLY A 19 -18.15 10.30 3.20
CA GLY A 19 -18.05 9.37 4.33
C GLY A 19 -17.84 7.92 3.87
N VAL A 20 -18.55 7.50 2.83
CA VAL A 20 -18.39 6.16 2.25
C VAL A 20 -16.98 5.97 1.69
N TRP A 21 -16.46 6.95 0.95
CA TRP A 21 -15.11 6.88 0.39
C TRP A 21 -14.02 6.90 1.48
N THR A 22 -14.20 7.67 2.55
CA THR A 22 -13.24 7.65 3.67
C THR A 22 -13.23 6.32 4.40
N VAL A 23 -14.40 5.71 4.65
CA VAL A 23 -14.48 4.38 5.26
C VAL A 23 -13.86 3.33 4.34
N ALA A 24 -14.16 3.36 3.05
CA ALA A 24 -13.56 2.43 2.08
C ALA A 24 -12.03 2.56 2.04
N ALA A 25 -11.50 3.79 2.03
CA ALA A 25 -10.06 4.03 2.08
C ALA A 25 -9.44 3.55 3.40
N ALA A 26 -10.12 3.75 4.54
CA ALA A 26 -9.66 3.28 5.84
C ALA A 26 -9.60 1.74 5.91
N ILE A 27 -10.61 1.06 5.39
CA ILE A 27 -10.63 -0.41 5.31
C ILE A 27 -9.50 -0.91 4.41
N LEU A 28 -9.33 -0.31 3.24
CA LEU A 28 -8.25 -0.66 2.31
C LEU A 28 -6.88 -0.47 2.97
N LEU A 29 -6.67 0.67 3.64
CA LEU A 29 -5.45 0.95 4.37
C LEU A 29 -5.20 -0.10 5.47
N PHE A 30 -6.23 -0.42 6.25
CA PHE A 30 -6.13 -1.43 7.30
C PHE A 30 -5.76 -2.80 6.73
N MET A 31 -6.39 -3.22 5.65
CA MET A 31 -6.08 -4.49 4.97
C MET A 31 -4.64 -4.57 4.46
N VAL A 32 -4.02 -3.44 4.11
CA VAL A 32 -2.63 -3.40 3.66
C VAL A 32 -1.66 -3.31 4.83
N VAL A 33 -1.95 -2.46 5.82
CA VAL A 33 -1.04 -2.19 6.94
C VAL A 33 -0.92 -3.39 7.88
N VAL A 34 -2.00 -4.12 8.15
CA VAL A 34 -1.97 -5.28 9.06
C VAL A 34 -1.02 -6.39 8.60
N PRO A 35 -1.09 -6.92 7.35
CA PRO A 35 -0.15 -7.94 6.91
C PRO A 35 1.28 -7.40 6.80
N LEU A 36 1.47 -6.12 6.43
CA LEU A 36 2.80 -5.50 6.43
C LEU A 36 3.40 -5.45 7.83
N ALA A 37 2.62 -5.05 8.83
CA ALA A 37 3.04 -5.05 10.23
C ALA A 37 3.44 -6.45 10.69
N TRP A 38 2.65 -7.48 10.32
CA TRP A 38 2.98 -8.87 10.59
C TRP A 38 4.29 -9.31 9.95
N ILE A 39 4.55 -8.95 8.69
CA ILE A 39 5.81 -9.26 8.00
C ILE A 39 7.00 -8.60 8.70
N LEU A 40 6.86 -7.33 9.13
CA LEU A 40 7.91 -6.61 9.85
C LEU A 40 8.19 -7.20 11.22
N VAL A 41 7.17 -7.67 11.93
CA VAL A 41 7.34 -8.37 13.21
C VAL A 41 8.01 -9.73 12.97
N ALA A 42 7.54 -10.49 11.98
CA ALA A 42 8.11 -11.79 11.65
C ALA A 42 9.57 -11.70 11.18
N SER A 43 9.97 -10.63 10.48
CA SER A 43 11.34 -10.49 9.99
C SER A 43 12.37 -10.35 11.11
N VAL A 44 11.97 -9.77 12.24
CA VAL A 44 12.84 -9.59 13.42
C VAL A 44 12.74 -10.72 14.43
N HIS A 45 11.70 -11.56 14.38
CA HIS A 45 11.56 -12.72 15.27
C HIS A 45 12.26 -13.96 14.69
N SER A 46 12.96 -14.70 15.53
CA SER A 46 13.44 -16.04 15.18
C SER A 46 12.30 -17.06 15.28
N ASP A 47 12.11 -17.87 14.24
CA ASP A 47 11.13 -18.97 14.20
C ASP A 47 11.35 -20.02 15.31
N GLN A 48 12.58 -20.16 15.82
CA GLN A 48 12.90 -21.18 16.82
C GLN A 48 12.67 -20.71 18.26
N ASP A 49 13.01 -19.46 18.58
CA ASP A 49 13.09 -19.01 19.98
C ASP A 49 12.16 -17.82 20.31
N ASN A 50 11.40 -17.29 19.34
CA ASN A 50 10.60 -16.08 19.48
C ASN A 50 11.41 -14.87 20.01
N ARG A 51 12.73 -14.91 19.83
CA ARG A 51 13.66 -13.84 20.22
C ARG A 51 13.83 -12.87 19.06
N LEU A 52 13.91 -11.58 19.40
CA LEU A 52 14.29 -10.54 18.46
C LEU A 52 15.75 -10.74 18.06
N THR A 53 16.01 -11.06 16.79
CA THR A 53 17.36 -11.29 16.27
C THR A 53 17.56 -10.64 14.89
N PRO A 54 18.67 -9.93 14.66
CA PRO A 54 19.04 -9.46 13.32
C PRO A 54 19.61 -10.59 12.44
N ALA A 55 19.79 -11.81 12.97
CA ALA A 55 20.39 -12.93 12.25
C ALA A 55 19.65 -13.27 10.95
N ASN A 56 18.32 -13.17 10.93
CA ASN A 56 17.50 -13.41 9.74
C ASN A 56 17.86 -12.45 8.58
N TYR A 57 18.12 -11.18 8.90
CA TYR A 57 18.53 -10.18 7.91
C TYR A 57 19.94 -10.47 7.38
N VAL A 58 20.88 -10.81 8.26
CA VAL A 58 22.24 -11.16 7.86
C VAL A 58 22.23 -12.39 6.95
N GLU A 59 21.45 -13.42 7.30
CA GLU A 59 21.30 -14.62 6.49
C GLU A 59 20.69 -14.31 5.11
N ALA A 60 19.60 -13.55 5.08
CA ALA A 60 18.92 -13.18 3.84
C ALA A 60 19.83 -12.41 2.86
N PHE A 61 20.68 -11.52 3.38
CA PHE A 61 21.57 -10.71 2.55
C PHE A 61 22.95 -11.32 2.30
N THR A 62 23.29 -12.45 2.92
CA THR A 62 24.59 -13.11 2.72
C THR A 62 24.49 -14.38 1.87
N LYS A 63 23.37 -15.11 1.94
CA LYS A 63 23.24 -16.37 1.19
C LYS A 63 22.89 -16.13 -0.28
N SER A 64 23.68 -16.73 -1.17
CA SER A 64 23.52 -16.64 -2.63
C SER A 64 22.16 -17.12 -3.14
N ILE A 65 21.55 -18.09 -2.45
CA ILE A 65 20.21 -18.61 -2.79
C ILE A 65 19.12 -17.53 -2.75
N TYR A 66 19.25 -16.50 -1.90
CA TYR A 66 18.31 -15.39 -1.82
C TYR A 66 18.68 -14.25 -2.77
N LEU A 67 19.98 -14.00 -2.97
CA LEU A 67 20.47 -12.92 -3.81
C LEU A 67 20.33 -13.19 -5.32
N GLN A 68 20.45 -14.46 -5.74
CA GLN A 68 20.42 -14.82 -7.15
C GLN A 68 19.05 -14.53 -7.80
N PRO A 69 17.91 -14.88 -7.18
CA PRO A 69 16.60 -14.46 -7.67
C PRO A 69 16.44 -12.95 -7.74
N ILE A 70 16.89 -12.20 -6.72
CA ILE A 70 16.81 -10.73 -6.70
C ILE A 70 17.56 -10.14 -7.89
N ARG A 71 18.79 -10.62 -8.13
CA ARG A 71 19.58 -10.20 -9.29
C ARG A 71 18.87 -10.51 -10.61
N ASN A 72 18.31 -11.71 -10.74
CA ASN A 72 17.58 -12.10 -11.95
C ASN A 72 16.33 -11.23 -12.16
N SER A 73 15.56 -10.95 -11.10
CA SER A 73 14.41 -10.06 -11.16
C SER A 73 14.79 -8.63 -11.55
N LEU A 74 15.91 -8.11 -11.05
CA LEU A 74 16.42 -6.79 -11.44
C LEU A 74 16.83 -6.75 -12.92
N ILE A 75 17.51 -7.77 -13.41
CA ILE A 75 17.87 -7.89 -14.83
C ILE A 75 16.60 -7.95 -15.69
N LEU A 76 15.63 -8.79 -15.31
CA LEU A 76 14.36 -8.91 -16.02
C LEU A 76 13.59 -7.58 -16.04
N ALA A 77 13.49 -6.90 -14.90
CA ALA A 77 12.82 -5.60 -14.79
C ALA A 77 13.49 -4.54 -15.68
N ALA A 78 14.83 -4.48 -15.69
CA ALA A 78 15.58 -3.56 -16.54
C ALA A 78 15.35 -3.83 -18.03
N LEU A 79 15.36 -5.10 -18.44
CA LEU A 79 15.10 -5.51 -19.83
C LEU A 79 13.65 -5.26 -20.24
N SER A 80 12.68 -5.44 -19.33
CA SER A 80 11.27 -5.22 -19.63
C SER A 80 10.86 -3.75 -19.65
N ALA A 81 11.49 -2.90 -18.82
CA ALA A 81 11.18 -1.47 -18.76
C ALA A 81 11.79 -0.66 -19.92
N ALA A 82 12.95 -1.08 -20.42
CA ALA A 82 13.64 -0.42 -21.54
C ALA A 82 12.77 -0.21 -22.80
N PRO A 83 11.99 -1.20 -23.29
CA PRO A 83 11.10 -0.99 -24.43
C PRO A 83 9.88 -0.12 -24.09
N THR A 84 9.37 -0.16 -22.86
CA THR A 84 8.18 0.61 -22.46
C THR A 84 8.47 2.11 -22.35
N CYS A 85 9.65 2.50 -21.87
CA CYS A 85 10.07 3.91 -21.84
C CYS A 85 10.33 4.50 -23.24
N ARG A 86 10.55 3.66 -24.26
CA ARG A 86 10.71 4.11 -25.65
C ARG A 86 9.39 4.22 -26.43
N ALA A 87 8.30 3.70 -25.87
CA ALA A 87 6.96 3.70 -26.45
C ALA A 87 5.98 4.64 -25.70
N ALA A 88 6.48 5.51 -24.82
CA ALA A 88 5.69 6.59 -24.25
C ALA A 88 5.42 7.65 -25.35
N PRO A 89 4.15 7.90 -25.74
CA PRO A 89 3.81 8.99 -26.67
C PRO A 89 4.06 10.37 -26.08
#